data_AF-A0A9D2KQL8-F1
#
_entry.id   AF-A0A9D2KQL8-F1
#
_cell.length_a   1.000
_cell.length_b   1.000
_cell.length_c   1.000
_cell.angle_alpha   90.00
_cell.angle_beta   90.00
_cell.angle_gamma   90.00
#
_symmetry.space_group_name_H-M   'P 1'
#
loop_
_entity.id
_entity.type
_entity.pdbx_description
1 polymer ?
#
loop_
_entity_poly.entity_id
_entity_poly.type
_entity_poly.pdbx_seq_one_letter_code
_entity_poly.pdbx_strand_id
1 'polypeptide(L)'
;MIRIALVVPHKDFIPNAATILEQHNKMYAASDSEQYVMEEVIVNSRNSDDVHIKADIVLTRGLLAEILAKLSADIPVVEISVPTADILRTIRSCIQLYDPAQIGIIAAGNMLAGISGLSDLCEAPIKTYVLSPNWNNEALVDQAVSEGCDVIIGGVNTCRYAEMIHIPNMIIQTSREAFWNALTTAKRTCMIYRREQEKSLHMQSILDISHDGIIFIDASRRITTLNLKAQTILRIDGNYLGKRISDFLLPVELKHIFSDNKEYSDEPFTINGYTLSISKTFIKTKAFISGAIINLQIVSDSHGTDDSSKKSSSGSGFIAKLHFDDIIWKSPAMAQTIHTAQRYSLTEANILLIGESGTGKEIFAQSIHNASLRKNGPFVAVNCAAIPDNLLESELLGYESGSFTGAKKSGKPGLFELAHHGTIFLDEIGEIPLALQAKLLRVIQEKEIIRIGASNVIQVDVRIVAATNKNLEKLVDEGRFREDLFYRLDVLRISIPPLRQRKEDIPLLVLDYLEKNFPGISINDGALHMLSLAPWPGNVRHLFNVCERLAVLSTDSRIDEECVRMALPSAKTEHVSFALSEAELGEDECAAIRKALENCHFNRAEAAKILGMSRTTLWRKIREYQIL
;
A
#
# COMPACT_ATOMS: atom_id res chain seq x y z
N MET A 1 -13.01 -10.18 -1.81
CA MET A 1 -13.85 -11.28 -1.25
C MET A 1 -13.17 -11.78 0.01
N ILE A 2 -13.80 -11.59 1.16
CA ILE A 2 -13.30 -11.89 2.51
C ILE A 2 -13.93 -13.20 2.98
N ARG A 3 -13.11 -14.12 3.50
CA ARG A 3 -13.54 -15.42 4.01
C ARG A 3 -13.65 -15.39 5.53
N ILE A 4 -14.84 -15.71 6.02
CA ILE A 4 -15.17 -15.87 7.43
C ILE A 4 -15.21 -17.37 7.74
N ALA A 5 -14.38 -17.86 8.64
CA ALA A 5 -14.53 -19.20 9.20
C ALA A 5 -15.44 -19.14 10.42
N LEU A 6 -16.63 -19.72 10.33
CA LEU A 6 -17.49 -19.96 11.49
C LEU A 6 -17.07 -21.29 12.13
N VAL A 7 -16.27 -21.23 13.18
CA VAL A 7 -15.74 -22.42 13.84
C VAL A 7 -16.67 -22.86 14.95
N VAL A 8 -17.28 -24.04 14.78
CA VAL A 8 -18.38 -24.55 15.60
C VAL A 8 -18.22 -26.04 15.92
N PRO A 9 -18.82 -26.56 17.01
CA PRO A 9 -18.63 -27.95 17.43
C PRO A 9 -19.38 -28.99 16.57
N HIS A 10 -20.43 -28.58 15.87
CA HIS A 10 -21.18 -29.40 14.93
C HIS A 10 -21.85 -28.52 13.87
N LYS A 11 -22.32 -29.13 12.78
CA LYS A 11 -23.04 -28.44 11.71
C LYS A 11 -24.36 -27.83 12.22
N ASP A 12 -24.77 -26.69 11.67
CA ASP A 12 -26.03 -26.01 12.02
C ASP A 12 -26.11 -25.56 13.49
N PHE A 13 -24.95 -25.41 14.15
CA PHE A 13 -24.86 -24.91 15.53
C PHE A 13 -25.46 -23.53 15.71
N ILE A 14 -25.37 -22.68 14.68
CA ILE A 14 -26.08 -21.42 14.58
C ILE A 14 -27.13 -21.57 13.48
N PRO A 15 -28.42 -21.68 13.82
CA PRO A 15 -29.47 -21.88 12.83
C PRO A 15 -29.49 -20.75 11.80
N ASN A 16 -29.54 -21.13 10.51
CA ASN A 16 -29.60 -20.19 9.38
C ASN A 16 -28.42 -19.19 9.31
N ALA A 17 -27.23 -19.56 9.79
CA ALA A 17 -26.06 -18.67 9.80
C ALA A 17 -25.77 -18.07 8.41
N ALA A 18 -25.81 -18.87 7.35
CA ALA A 18 -25.60 -18.40 5.97
C ALA A 18 -26.64 -17.34 5.55
N THR A 19 -27.92 -17.56 5.86
CA THR A 19 -29.01 -16.62 5.57
C THR A 19 -28.85 -15.31 6.36
N ILE A 20 -28.41 -15.40 7.63
CA ILE A 20 -28.15 -14.23 8.47
C ILE A 20 -26.99 -13.40 7.87
N LEU A 21 -25.91 -14.05 7.41
CA LEU A 21 -24.81 -13.37 6.73
C LEU A 21 -25.29 -12.68 5.44
N GLU A 22 -26.10 -13.34 4.62
CA GLU A 22 -26.60 -12.75 3.37
C GLU A 22 -27.43 -11.48 3.65
N GLN A 23 -28.31 -11.54 4.65
CA GLN A 23 -29.11 -10.38 5.09
C GLN A 23 -28.21 -9.27 5.65
N HIS A 24 -27.20 -9.63 6.43
CA HIS A 24 -26.21 -8.69 6.95
C HIS A 24 -25.41 -8.03 5.82
N ASN A 25 -24.99 -8.78 4.80
CA ASN A 25 -24.29 -8.23 3.63
C ASN A 25 -25.17 -7.23 2.88
N LYS A 26 -26.44 -7.55 2.64
CA LYS A 26 -27.39 -6.64 1.97
C LYS A 26 -27.61 -5.35 2.76
N MET A 27 -27.74 -5.44 4.08
CA MET A 27 -28.00 -4.27 4.93
C MET A 27 -26.86 -3.25 4.90
N TYR A 28 -25.60 -3.71 4.82
CA TYR A 28 -24.41 -2.84 4.84
C TYR A 28 -23.78 -2.60 3.46
N ALA A 29 -24.39 -3.05 2.36
CA ALA A 29 -23.83 -2.94 1.02
C ALA A 29 -23.56 -1.48 0.56
N ALA A 30 -24.25 -0.50 1.13
CA ALA A 30 -24.04 0.92 0.82
C ALA A 30 -22.82 1.53 1.54
N SER A 31 -22.39 0.96 2.67
CA SER A 31 -21.28 1.47 3.49
C SER A 31 -20.05 0.56 3.49
N ASP A 32 -20.17 -0.65 2.96
CA ASP A 32 -19.12 -1.65 2.88
C ASP A 32 -19.11 -2.27 1.47
N SER A 33 -18.09 -1.93 0.68
CA SER A 33 -17.92 -2.43 -0.69
C SER A 33 -17.36 -3.85 -0.75
N GLU A 34 -16.95 -4.43 0.37
CA GLU A 34 -16.37 -5.77 0.41
C GLU A 34 -17.44 -6.87 0.37
N GLN A 35 -17.14 -7.95 -0.35
CA GLN A 35 -17.97 -9.15 -0.35
C GLN A 35 -17.45 -10.14 0.69
N TYR A 36 -18.33 -10.59 1.59
CA TYR A 36 -18.01 -11.56 2.64
C TYR A 36 -18.69 -12.89 2.35
N VAL A 37 -17.93 -13.97 2.46
CA VAL A 37 -18.43 -15.34 2.43
C VAL A 37 -18.04 -16.05 3.70
N MET A 38 -18.87 -17.00 4.13
CA MET A 38 -18.65 -17.75 5.34
C MET A 38 -18.67 -19.25 5.07
N GLU A 39 -17.78 -19.96 5.74
CA GLU A 39 -17.68 -21.41 5.74
C GLU A 39 -17.73 -21.92 7.19
N GLU A 40 -18.53 -22.95 7.43
CA GLU A 40 -18.56 -23.60 8.74
C GLU A 40 -17.42 -24.61 8.86
N VAL A 41 -16.58 -24.44 9.88
CA VAL A 41 -15.47 -25.35 10.18
C VAL A 41 -15.80 -26.08 11.48
N ILE A 42 -15.86 -27.41 11.42
CA ILE A 42 -16.25 -28.23 12.56
C ILE A 42 -15.03 -28.59 13.40
N VAL A 43 -15.00 -28.13 14.65
CA VAL A 43 -13.91 -28.37 15.60
C VAL A 43 -14.45 -28.95 16.90
N ASN A 44 -13.93 -30.12 17.28
CA ASN A 44 -14.27 -30.85 18.48
C ASN A 44 -13.01 -31.20 19.29
N SER A 45 -13.18 -31.77 20.48
CA SER A 45 -12.07 -32.07 21.40
C SER A 45 -11.07 -33.10 20.88
N ARG A 46 -11.32 -33.73 19.72
CA ARG A 46 -10.42 -34.74 19.12
C ARG A 46 -9.54 -34.17 18.01
N ASN A 47 -9.86 -32.98 17.49
CA ASN A 47 -9.15 -32.37 16.37
C ASN A 47 -8.68 -30.94 16.64
N SER A 48 -8.80 -30.42 17.87
CA SER A 48 -8.53 -29.02 18.22
C SER A 48 -7.13 -28.52 17.87
N ASP A 49 -6.14 -29.41 17.88
CA ASP A 49 -4.72 -29.05 17.74
C ASP A 49 -4.22 -29.15 16.28
N ASP A 50 -5.04 -29.67 15.36
CA ASP A 50 -4.63 -30.02 13.99
C ASP A 50 -5.50 -29.33 12.90
N VAL A 51 -6.21 -28.25 13.28
CA VAL A 51 -7.13 -27.54 12.38
C VAL A 51 -6.41 -26.45 11.58
N HIS A 52 -6.15 -26.70 10.31
CA HIS A 52 -5.73 -25.65 9.38
C HIS A 52 -6.92 -24.82 8.89
N ILE A 53 -7.13 -23.66 9.50
CA ILE A 53 -8.17 -22.71 9.10
C ILE A 53 -7.65 -21.79 7.99
N LYS A 54 -8.23 -21.87 6.78
CA LYS A 54 -7.93 -20.95 5.66
C LYS A 54 -8.99 -19.84 5.57
N ALA A 55 -8.88 -18.83 6.42
CA ALA A 55 -9.81 -17.70 6.45
C ALA A 55 -9.10 -16.36 6.74
N ASP A 56 -9.75 -15.25 6.39
CA ASP A 56 -9.30 -13.90 6.76
C ASP A 56 -9.67 -13.55 8.21
N ILE A 57 -10.73 -14.18 8.74
CA ILE A 57 -11.20 -13.96 10.11
C ILE A 57 -11.96 -15.19 10.62
N VAL A 58 -11.84 -15.45 11.92
CA VAL A 58 -12.54 -16.54 12.62
C VAL A 58 -13.66 -15.97 13.48
N LEU A 59 -14.87 -16.52 13.36
CA LEU A 59 -15.93 -16.38 14.35
C LEU A 59 -16.08 -17.68 15.12
N THR A 60 -16.10 -17.62 16.44
CA THR A 60 -16.38 -18.79 17.28
C THR A 60 -16.94 -18.38 18.64
N ARG A 61 -17.30 -19.34 19.49
CA ARG A 61 -18.02 -19.10 20.75
C ARG A 61 -17.28 -19.67 21.96
N GLY A 62 -17.28 -18.94 23.07
CA GLY A 62 -16.83 -19.42 24.38
C GLY A 62 -15.36 -19.84 24.38
N LEU A 63 -15.03 -20.92 25.09
CA LEU A 63 -13.65 -21.40 25.27
C LEU A 63 -12.88 -21.63 23.95
N LEU A 64 -13.57 -21.98 22.87
CA LEU A 64 -12.92 -22.17 21.58
C LEU A 64 -12.34 -20.86 21.03
N ALA A 65 -12.95 -19.71 21.36
CA ALA A 65 -12.42 -18.39 21.03
C ALA A 65 -11.08 -18.14 21.73
N GLU A 66 -11.00 -18.44 23.02
CA GLU A 66 -9.77 -18.25 23.81
C GLU A 66 -8.64 -19.17 23.34
N ILE A 67 -8.98 -20.41 22.97
CA ILE A 67 -8.01 -21.39 22.45
C ILE A 67 -7.50 -20.95 21.07
N LEU A 68 -8.40 -20.63 20.14
CA LEU A 68 -8.02 -20.21 18.79
C LEU A 68 -7.27 -18.87 18.78
N ALA A 69 -7.59 -17.94 19.68
CA ALA A 69 -6.88 -16.67 19.80
C ALA A 69 -5.41 -16.86 20.25
N LYS A 70 -5.08 -17.96 20.94
CA LYS A 70 -3.71 -18.28 21.35
C LYS A 70 -2.94 -19.10 20.30
N LEU A 71 -3.64 -19.95 19.53
CA LEU A 71 -3.04 -20.83 18.53
C LEU A 71 -2.84 -20.13 17.17
N SER A 72 -3.76 -19.25 16.78
CA SER A 72 -3.76 -18.59 15.48
C SER A 72 -3.12 -17.20 15.57
N ALA A 73 -1.79 -17.12 15.48
CA ALA A 73 -1.07 -15.84 15.57
C ALA A 73 -1.38 -14.88 14.39
N ASP A 74 -1.78 -15.42 13.23
CA ASP A 74 -1.89 -14.67 11.98
C ASP A 74 -3.33 -14.38 11.53
N ILE A 75 -4.35 -14.89 12.25
CA ILE A 75 -5.76 -14.72 11.87
C ILE A 75 -6.55 -14.12 13.04
N PRO A 76 -7.23 -12.98 12.88
CA PRO A 76 -8.04 -12.41 13.94
C PRO A 76 -9.21 -13.34 14.33
N VAL A 77 -9.42 -13.50 15.64
CA VAL A 77 -10.51 -14.30 16.21
C VAL A 77 -11.53 -13.37 16.88
N VAL A 78 -12.80 -13.52 16.52
CA VAL A 78 -13.93 -12.78 17.09
C VAL A 78 -14.85 -13.74 17.82
N GLU A 79 -15.04 -13.46 19.11
CA GLU A 79 -15.95 -14.22 19.95
C GLU A 79 -17.40 -13.80 19.70
N ILE A 80 -18.27 -14.79 19.51
CA ILE A 80 -19.71 -14.64 19.54
C ILE A 80 -20.15 -14.58 21.00
N SER A 81 -20.22 -13.36 21.54
CA SER A 81 -20.65 -13.13 22.91
C SER A 81 -22.12 -13.53 23.09
N VAL A 82 -22.39 -14.43 24.03
CA VAL A 82 -23.75 -14.86 24.37
C VAL A 82 -24.33 -13.87 25.39
N PRO A 83 -25.38 -13.10 25.04
CA PRO A 83 -26.00 -12.16 25.96
C PRO A 83 -26.66 -12.88 27.14
N THR A 84 -26.71 -12.23 28.30
CA THR A 84 -27.41 -12.74 29.49
C THR A 84 -28.86 -13.10 29.19
N ALA A 85 -29.53 -12.37 28.29
CA ALA A 85 -30.90 -12.63 27.86
C ALA A 85 -31.08 -14.04 27.25
N ASP A 86 -30.09 -14.56 26.53
CA ASP A 86 -30.16 -15.91 25.94
C ASP A 86 -30.08 -16.99 27.02
N ILE A 87 -29.28 -16.74 28.06
CA ILE A 87 -29.16 -17.65 29.19
C ILE A 87 -30.45 -17.62 30.02
N LEU A 88 -31.04 -16.44 30.25
CA LEU A 88 -32.34 -16.30 30.93
C LEU A 88 -33.48 -17.00 30.17
N ARG A 89 -33.51 -16.90 28.83
CA ARG A 89 -34.47 -17.65 28.00
C ARG A 89 -34.29 -19.15 28.18
N THR A 90 -33.04 -19.62 28.20
CA THR A 90 -32.70 -21.04 28.41
C THR A 90 -33.15 -21.51 29.80
N ILE A 91 -32.90 -20.71 30.85
CA ILE A 91 -33.37 -20.98 32.23
C ILE A 91 -34.90 -21.07 32.25
N ARG A 92 -35.61 -20.11 31.64
CA ARG A 92 -37.08 -20.12 31.61
C ARG A 92 -37.62 -21.36 30.90
N SER A 93 -37.06 -21.74 29.75
CA SER A 93 -37.43 -22.97 29.05
C SER A 93 -37.11 -24.22 29.87
N CYS A 94 -36.01 -24.23 30.61
CA CYS A 94 -35.63 -25.30 31.52
C CYS A 94 -36.66 -25.46 32.64
N ILE A 95 -37.08 -24.37 33.29
CA ILE A 95 -38.10 -24.38 34.34
C ILE A 95 -39.42 -24.92 33.81
N GLN A 96 -39.86 -24.46 32.63
CA GLN A 96 -41.11 -24.90 32.01
C GLN A 96 -41.12 -26.39 31.63
N LEU A 97 -39.96 -26.94 31.28
CA LEU A 97 -39.86 -28.31 30.78
C LEU A 97 -39.61 -29.33 31.89
N TYR A 98 -38.83 -28.96 32.92
CA TYR A 98 -38.33 -29.91 33.91
C TYR A 98 -38.73 -29.60 35.36
N ASP A 99 -39.26 -28.41 35.66
CA ASP A 99 -39.60 -27.95 37.02
C ASP A 99 -38.50 -28.27 38.07
N PRO A 100 -37.26 -27.79 37.86
CA PRO A 100 -36.10 -28.22 38.62
C PRO A 100 -36.06 -27.64 40.04
N ALA A 101 -35.61 -28.45 41.00
CA ALA A 101 -35.31 -27.98 42.35
C ALA A 101 -34.03 -27.15 42.41
N GLN A 102 -33.04 -27.41 41.55
CA GLN A 102 -31.81 -26.65 41.46
C GLN A 102 -31.12 -26.75 40.09
N ILE A 103 -30.89 -25.61 39.45
CA ILE A 103 -30.25 -25.53 38.13
C ILE A 103 -28.73 -25.36 38.28
N GLY A 104 -27.95 -26.24 37.65
CA GLY A 104 -26.50 -26.08 37.50
C GLY A 104 -26.15 -25.46 36.15
N ILE A 105 -25.51 -24.29 36.13
CA ILE A 105 -25.08 -23.62 34.88
C ILE A 105 -23.56 -23.72 34.75
N ILE A 106 -23.09 -24.36 33.68
CA ILE A 106 -21.68 -24.58 33.40
C ILE A 106 -21.28 -23.83 32.12
N ALA A 107 -20.49 -22.76 32.26
CA ALA A 107 -20.12 -21.89 31.15
C ALA A 107 -18.77 -21.17 31.41
N ALA A 108 -18.26 -20.47 30.40
CA ALA A 108 -17.08 -19.60 30.54
C ALA A 108 -17.36 -18.42 31.49
N GLY A 109 -16.33 -17.92 32.16
CA GLY A 109 -16.48 -16.91 33.22
C GLY A 109 -17.14 -15.60 32.76
N ASN A 110 -16.85 -15.17 31.53
CA ASN A 110 -17.45 -13.97 30.92
C ASN A 110 -18.98 -14.09 30.75
N MET A 111 -19.51 -15.30 30.52
CA MET A 111 -20.95 -15.55 30.41
C MET A 111 -21.64 -15.64 31.78
N LEU A 112 -20.95 -16.12 32.80
CA LEU A 112 -21.52 -16.36 34.14
C LEU A 112 -21.62 -15.08 34.99
N ALA A 113 -20.74 -14.10 34.76
CA ALA A 113 -20.68 -12.86 35.54
C ALA A 113 -22.01 -12.07 35.54
N GLY A 114 -22.77 -12.12 34.44
CA GLY A 114 -24.07 -11.48 34.33
C GLY A 114 -25.20 -12.22 35.07
N ILE A 115 -25.05 -13.52 35.31
CA ILE A 115 -26.08 -14.38 35.92
C ILE A 115 -25.97 -14.37 37.44
N SER A 116 -24.75 -14.33 37.99
CA SER A 116 -24.55 -14.37 39.44
C SER A 116 -25.32 -13.25 40.16
N GLY A 117 -25.43 -12.06 39.55
CA GLY A 117 -26.21 -10.94 40.07
C GLY A 117 -27.72 -10.99 39.80
N LEU A 118 -28.20 -11.97 39.04
CA LEU A 118 -29.62 -12.15 38.67
C LEU A 118 -30.20 -13.48 39.20
N SER A 119 -29.43 -14.21 40.00
CA SER A 119 -29.83 -15.49 40.60
C SER A 119 -31.10 -15.34 41.46
N ASP A 120 -31.20 -14.24 42.21
CA ASP A 120 -32.35 -13.91 43.06
C ASP A 120 -33.66 -13.65 42.29
N LEU A 121 -33.59 -13.42 40.97
CA LEU A 121 -34.76 -13.15 40.12
C LEU A 121 -35.31 -14.41 39.44
N CYS A 122 -34.68 -15.56 39.63
CA CYS A 122 -35.06 -16.81 39.00
C CYS A 122 -35.97 -17.62 39.95
N GLU A 123 -37.01 -18.25 39.39
CA GLU A 123 -37.99 -19.04 40.16
C GLU A 123 -37.37 -20.34 40.74
N ALA A 124 -36.29 -20.82 40.14
CA ALA A 124 -35.51 -21.96 40.62
C ALA A 124 -34.10 -21.50 41.08
N PRO A 125 -33.56 -22.03 42.19
CA PRO A 125 -32.20 -21.77 42.65
C PRO A 125 -31.14 -22.12 41.59
N ILE A 126 -30.18 -21.23 41.36
CA ILE A 126 -29.12 -21.40 40.36
C ILE A 126 -27.75 -21.52 41.06
N LYS A 127 -26.98 -22.54 40.67
CA LYS A 127 -25.54 -22.63 40.96
C LYS A 127 -24.74 -22.52 39.67
N THR A 128 -23.64 -21.77 39.70
CA THR A 128 -22.78 -21.54 38.54
C THR A 128 -21.41 -22.20 38.71
N TYR A 129 -20.91 -22.80 37.62
CA TYR A 129 -19.62 -23.49 37.59
C TYR A 129 -18.80 -22.98 36.40
N VAL A 130 -17.63 -22.40 36.69
CA VAL A 130 -16.79 -21.77 35.68
C VAL A 130 -15.95 -22.82 34.95
N LEU A 131 -16.08 -22.87 33.63
CA LEU A 131 -15.25 -23.72 32.78
C LEU A 131 -13.80 -23.23 32.74
N SER A 132 -12.86 -24.17 32.88
CA SER A 132 -11.43 -23.89 32.69
C SER A 132 -10.97 -24.25 31.27
N PRO A 133 -9.88 -23.64 30.78
CA PRO A 133 -9.30 -23.98 29.47
C PRO A 133 -8.84 -25.44 29.29
N ASN A 134 -8.75 -26.21 30.39
CA ASN A 134 -8.34 -27.62 30.37
C ASN A 134 -9.50 -28.59 30.11
N TRP A 135 -10.66 -28.10 29.65
CA TRP A 135 -11.81 -28.92 29.27
C TRP A 135 -12.36 -29.83 30.39
N ASN A 136 -12.37 -29.37 31.64
CA ASN A 136 -12.85 -30.08 32.83
C ASN A 136 -14.40 -30.26 32.91
N ASN A 137 -15.06 -30.43 31.75
CA ASN A 137 -16.52 -30.47 31.63
C ASN A 137 -17.13 -31.59 32.49
N GLU A 138 -16.56 -32.79 32.44
CA GLU A 138 -17.08 -33.98 33.11
C GLU A 138 -17.04 -33.81 34.63
N ALA A 139 -15.88 -33.41 35.16
CA ALA A 139 -15.70 -33.17 36.59
C ALA A 139 -16.64 -32.07 37.14
N LEU A 140 -16.93 -31.02 36.36
CA LEU A 140 -17.85 -29.97 36.77
C LEU A 140 -19.31 -30.42 36.76
N VAL A 141 -19.69 -31.29 35.81
CA VAL A 141 -21.03 -31.90 35.81
C VAL A 141 -21.18 -32.83 37.02
N ASP A 142 -20.19 -33.69 37.29
CA ASP A 142 -20.21 -34.57 38.45
C ASP A 142 -20.30 -33.77 39.76
N GLN A 143 -19.52 -32.67 39.86
CA GLN A 143 -19.59 -31.75 40.97
C GLN A 143 -21.01 -31.16 41.10
N ALA A 144 -21.59 -30.63 40.02
CA ALA A 144 -22.91 -30.03 40.05
C ALA A 144 -23.99 -31.00 40.54
N VAL A 145 -23.95 -32.24 40.06
CA VAL A 145 -24.88 -33.30 40.49
C VAL A 145 -24.67 -33.65 41.97
N SER A 146 -23.42 -33.80 42.42
CA SER A 146 -23.10 -34.07 43.83
C SER A 146 -23.57 -32.96 44.78
N GLU A 147 -23.65 -31.73 44.25
CA GLU A 147 -24.05 -30.53 44.96
C GLU A 147 -25.57 -30.27 44.94
N GLY A 148 -26.35 -31.18 44.34
CA GLY A 148 -27.82 -31.15 44.35
C GLY A 148 -28.48 -30.59 43.09
N CYS A 149 -27.74 -30.28 42.02
CA CYS A 149 -28.33 -29.83 40.76
C CYS A 149 -29.02 -30.99 40.04
N ASP A 150 -30.32 -30.87 39.78
CA ASP A 150 -31.14 -31.87 39.09
C ASP A 150 -31.27 -31.61 37.58
N VAL A 151 -30.91 -30.41 37.12
CA VAL A 151 -30.82 -30.08 35.69
C VAL A 151 -29.56 -29.26 35.37
N ILE A 152 -28.92 -29.58 34.25
CA ILE A 152 -27.67 -28.93 33.80
C ILE A 152 -27.88 -28.07 32.55
N ILE A 153 -27.50 -26.79 32.63
CA ILE A 153 -27.45 -25.87 31.49
C ILE A 153 -26.00 -25.61 31.10
N GLY A 154 -25.65 -25.74 29.83
CA GLY A 154 -24.26 -25.51 29.42
C GLY A 154 -24.00 -25.54 27.92
N GLY A 155 -22.73 -25.74 27.57
CA GLY A 155 -22.28 -25.93 26.20
C GLY A 155 -22.48 -27.37 25.72
N VAL A 156 -22.17 -27.61 24.43
CA VAL A 156 -22.37 -28.93 23.77
C VAL A 156 -21.71 -30.07 24.53
N ASN A 157 -20.45 -29.92 24.95
CA ASN A 157 -19.74 -30.98 25.65
C ASN A 157 -20.29 -31.25 27.06
N THR A 158 -20.69 -30.20 27.76
CA THR A 158 -21.36 -30.31 29.07
C THR A 158 -22.66 -31.09 28.95
N CYS A 159 -23.54 -30.68 28.03
CA CYS A 159 -24.84 -31.31 27.82
C CYS A 159 -24.70 -32.76 27.33
N ARG A 160 -23.74 -33.04 26.44
CA ARG A 160 -23.44 -34.40 25.98
C ARG A 160 -23.06 -35.32 27.14
N TYR A 161 -22.21 -34.86 28.05
CA TYR A 161 -21.82 -35.67 29.21
C TYR A 161 -22.99 -35.84 30.19
N ALA A 162 -23.74 -34.77 30.48
CA ALA A 162 -24.96 -34.84 31.30
C ALA A 162 -25.97 -35.86 30.76
N GLU A 163 -26.16 -35.91 29.44
CA GLU A 163 -27.01 -36.89 28.77
C GLU A 163 -26.49 -38.32 28.94
N MET A 164 -25.16 -38.54 28.85
CA MET A 164 -24.53 -39.85 29.07
C MET A 164 -24.75 -40.39 30.48
N ILE A 165 -24.80 -39.51 31.49
CA ILE A 165 -25.09 -39.87 32.89
C ILE A 165 -26.58 -39.75 33.25
N HIS A 166 -27.46 -39.59 32.25
CA HIS A 166 -28.92 -39.50 32.38
C HIS A 166 -29.43 -38.32 33.24
N ILE A 167 -28.70 -37.22 33.24
CA ILE A 167 -29.13 -35.97 33.88
C ILE A 167 -29.84 -35.08 32.85
N PRO A 168 -31.06 -34.59 33.15
CA PRO A 168 -31.74 -33.64 32.27
C PRO A 168 -30.86 -32.42 32.01
N ASN A 169 -30.86 -31.96 30.77
CA ASN A 169 -29.97 -30.87 30.37
C ASN A 169 -30.57 -29.98 29.28
N MET A 170 -30.00 -28.78 29.15
CA MET A 170 -30.38 -27.83 28.11
C MET A 170 -29.16 -27.05 27.59
N ILE A 171 -28.97 -27.04 26.27
CA ILE A 171 -27.88 -26.32 25.63
C ILE A 171 -28.20 -24.82 25.58
N ILE A 172 -27.23 -23.98 25.94
CA ILE A 172 -27.33 -22.53 25.76
C ILE A 172 -27.32 -22.21 24.26
N GLN A 173 -28.46 -21.71 23.77
CA GLN A 173 -28.62 -21.31 22.38
C GLN A 173 -28.08 -19.90 22.12
N THR A 174 -27.53 -19.70 20.93
CA THR A 174 -27.09 -18.37 20.48
C THR A 174 -28.22 -17.71 19.70
N SER A 175 -28.67 -16.54 20.15
CA SER A 175 -29.66 -15.77 19.41
C SER A 175 -29.13 -15.22 18.09
N ARG A 176 -30.07 -14.93 17.19
CA ARG A 176 -29.80 -14.21 15.94
C ARG A 176 -29.13 -12.85 16.20
N GLU A 177 -29.49 -12.16 17.28
CA GLU A 177 -28.92 -10.86 17.65
C GLU A 177 -27.44 -10.99 18.03
N ALA A 178 -27.11 -11.98 18.87
CA ALA A 178 -25.72 -12.27 19.25
C ALA A 178 -24.84 -12.54 18.03
N PHE A 179 -25.34 -13.36 17.11
CA PHE A 179 -24.62 -13.67 15.87
C PHE A 179 -24.51 -12.46 14.94
N TRP A 180 -25.56 -11.64 14.82
CA TRP A 180 -25.54 -10.41 14.04
C TRP A 180 -24.49 -9.42 14.54
N ASN A 181 -24.41 -9.21 15.85
CA ASN A 181 -23.43 -8.32 16.47
C ASN A 181 -22.00 -8.86 16.30
N ALA A 182 -21.82 -10.18 16.36
CA ALA A 182 -20.54 -10.82 16.09
C ALA A 182 -20.10 -10.61 14.64
N LEU A 183 -21.01 -10.72 13.65
CA LEU A 183 -20.71 -10.41 12.25
C LEU A 183 -20.30 -8.94 12.07
N THR A 184 -21.02 -7.99 12.68
CA THR A 184 -20.65 -6.57 12.62
C THR A 184 -19.26 -6.34 13.20
N THR A 185 -18.96 -6.96 14.33
CA THR A 185 -17.65 -6.88 14.99
C THR A 185 -16.58 -7.50 14.11
N ALA A 186 -16.82 -8.67 13.53
CA ALA A 186 -15.90 -9.35 12.64
C ALA A 186 -15.55 -8.51 11.40
N LYS A 187 -16.55 -7.93 10.72
CA LYS A 187 -16.28 -7.03 9.58
C LYS A 187 -15.40 -5.85 9.97
N ARG A 188 -15.71 -5.19 11.10
CA ARG A 188 -14.92 -4.06 11.62
C ARG A 188 -13.49 -4.48 11.96
N THR A 189 -13.32 -5.59 12.67
CA THR A 189 -12.00 -6.13 13.04
C THR A 189 -11.19 -6.48 11.79
N CYS A 190 -11.80 -7.12 10.79
CA CYS A 190 -11.15 -7.45 9.52
C CYS A 190 -10.70 -6.19 8.77
N MET A 191 -11.53 -5.15 8.72
CA MET A 191 -11.15 -3.87 8.09
C MET A 191 -9.99 -3.19 8.80
N ILE A 192 -10.00 -3.17 10.15
CA ILE A 192 -8.93 -2.59 10.95
C ILE A 192 -7.63 -3.36 10.71
N TYR A 193 -7.69 -4.69 10.76
CA TYR A 193 -6.55 -5.57 10.57
C TYR A 193 -5.93 -5.41 9.17
N ARG A 194 -6.75 -5.36 8.11
CA ARG A 194 -6.23 -5.11 6.74
C ARG A 194 -5.61 -3.74 6.58
N ARG A 195 -6.23 -2.68 7.11
CA ARG A 195 -5.64 -1.33 7.08
C ARG A 195 -4.32 -1.26 7.83
N GLU A 196 -4.18 -2.04 8.90
CA GLU A 196 -2.91 -2.15 9.63
C GLU A 196 -1.85 -2.88 8.81
N GLN A 197 -2.20 -3.99 8.15
CA GLN A 197 -1.32 -4.69 7.21
C GLN A 197 -0.90 -3.81 6.03
N GLU A 198 -1.83 -3.09 5.40
CA GLU A 198 -1.55 -2.14 4.32
C GLU A 198 -0.60 -1.04 4.78
N LYS A 199 -0.85 -0.45 5.96
CA LYS A 199 0.05 0.57 6.54
C LYS A 199 1.43 -0.01 6.84
N SER A 200 1.50 -1.24 7.34
CA SER A 200 2.76 -1.93 7.63
C SER A 200 3.54 -2.18 6.34
N LEU A 201 2.90 -2.69 5.30
CA LEU A 201 3.48 -2.89 3.97
C LEU A 201 3.93 -1.57 3.33
N HIS A 202 3.09 -0.53 3.36
CA HIS A 202 3.47 0.80 2.87
C HIS A 202 4.68 1.36 3.61
N MET A 203 4.70 1.26 4.95
CA MET A 203 5.83 1.67 5.76
C MET A 203 7.08 0.89 5.37
N GLN A 204 6.97 -0.42 5.19
CA GLN A 204 8.10 -1.26 4.81
C GLN A 204 8.62 -0.92 3.41
N SER A 205 7.75 -0.69 2.44
CA SER A 205 8.15 -0.22 1.09
C SER A 205 8.85 1.13 1.13
N ILE A 206 8.37 2.08 1.95
CA ILE A 206 9.04 3.38 2.13
C ILE A 206 10.44 3.19 2.74
N LEU A 207 10.55 2.31 3.74
CA LEU A 207 11.83 2.00 4.36
C LEU A 207 12.79 1.29 3.39
N ASP A 208 12.30 0.41 2.53
CA ASP A 208 13.12 -0.36 1.59
C ASP A 208 13.63 0.49 0.41
N ILE A 209 12.92 1.54 0.04
CA ILE A 209 13.39 2.54 -0.95
C ILE A 209 14.46 3.46 -0.35
N SER A 210 14.55 3.56 0.98
CA SER A 210 15.54 4.42 1.65
C SER A 210 16.98 4.07 1.25
N HIS A 211 17.77 5.10 0.97
CA HIS A 211 19.21 4.96 0.73
C HIS A 211 20.01 4.64 1.99
N ASP A 212 19.40 4.83 3.17
CA ASP A 212 20.01 4.51 4.46
C ASP A 212 19.54 3.14 4.96
N GLY A 213 20.42 2.45 5.69
CA GLY A 213 20.05 1.24 6.42
C GLY A 213 19.28 1.57 7.68
N ILE A 214 18.03 1.12 7.79
CA ILE A 214 17.16 1.41 8.92
C ILE A 214 16.85 0.12 9.68
N ILE A 215 17.03 0.19 11.01
CA ILE A 215 16.75 -0.90 11.95
C ILE A 215 15.83 -0.35 13.04
N PHE A 216 14.72 -1.04 13.30
CA PHE A 216 13.85 -0.74 14.43
C PHE A 216 13.98 -1.83 15.50
N ILE A 217 14.24 -1.41 16.75
CA ILE A 217 14.25 -2.27 17.92
C ILE A 217 13.16 -1.87 18.90
N ASP A 218 12.47 -2.85 19.48
CA ASP A 218 11.46 -2.61 20.52
C ASP A 218 12.09 -2.33 21.90
N ALA A 219 11.24 -2.07 22.91
CA ALA A 219 11.66 -1.87 24.30
C ALA A 219 12.40 -3.08 24.91
N SER A 220 12.19 -4.29 24.37
CA SER A 220 12.89 -5.54 24.77
C SER A 220 14.18 -5.77 23.97
N ARG A 221 14.59 -4.80 23.14
CA ARG A 221 15.75 -4.85 22.23
C ARG A 221 15.65 -5.96 21.19
N ARG A 222 14.44 -6.33 20.78
CA ARG A 222 14.19 -7.23 19.65
C ARG A 222 14.06 -6.42 18.39
N ILE A 223 14.61 -6.94 17.29
CA ILE A 223 14.51 -6.31 15.98
C ILE A 223 13.09 -6.54 15.45
N THR A 224 12.33 -5.48 15.31
CA THR A 224 10.96 -5.52 14.78
C THR A 224 10.90 -5.11 13.31
N THR A 225 11.89 -4.38 12.81
CA THR A 225 11.96 -3.97 11.41
C THR A 225 13.41 -3.86 10.95
N LEU A 226 13.69 -4.31 9.73
CA LEU A 226 15.00 -4.27 9.10
C LEU A 226 14.84 -4.09 7.60
N ASN A 227 15.22 -2.93 7.06
CA ASN A 227 15.08 -2.66 5.62
C ASN A 227 16.17 -3.34 4.78
N LEU A 228 15.94 -3.48 3.47
CA LEU A 228 16.88 -4.12 2.53
C LEU A 228 18.28 -3.48 2.55
N LYS A 229 18.37 -2.17 2.75
CA LYS A 229 19.65 -1.47 2.78
C LYS A 229 20.46 -1.81 4.03
N ALA A 230 19.82 -1.93 5.20
CA ALA A 230 20.47 -2.37 6.43
C ALA A 230 20.95 -3.82 6.31
N GLN A 231 20.16 -4.68 5.66
CA GLN A 231 20.55 -6.06 5.34
C GLN A 231 21.84 -6.09 4.51
N THR A 232 21.91 -5.26 3.48
CA THR A 232 23.09 -5.16 2.61
C THR A 232 24.32 -4.62 3.35
N ILE A 233 24.16 -3.51 4.09
CA ILE A 233 25.27 -2.86 4.82
C ILE A 233 25.87 -3.79 5.87
N LEU A 234 25.02 -4.47 6.64
CA LEU A 234 25.45 -5.35 7.73
C LEU A 234 25.74 -6.78 7.25
N ARG A 235 25.43 -7.12 5.99
CA ARG A 235 25.51 -8.47 5.40
C ARG A 235 24.71 -9.52 6.17
N ILE A 236 23.44 -9.20 6.40
CA ILE A 236 22.53 -9.98 7.24
C ILE A 236 21.21 -10.22 6.51
N ASP A 237 20.61 -11.39 6.70
CA ASP A 237 19.35 -11.75 6.05
C ASP A 237 18.12 -11.33 6.88
N GLY A 238 16.92 -11.42 6.29
CA GLY A 238 15.66 -11.15 7.00
C GLY A 238 15.33 -12.10 8.18
N ASN A 239 16.06 -13.21 8.33
CA ASN A 239 15.88 -14.25 9.37
C ASN A 239 16.19 -13.81 10.82
N TYR A 240 16.45 -12.52 11.03
CA TYR A 240 16.76 -11.93 12.33
C TYR A 240 15.63 -11.07 12.90
N LEU A 241 14.52 -10.90 12.17
CA LEU A 241 13.29 -10.33 12.72
C LEU A 241 12.82 -11.13 13.94
N GLY A 242 12.44 -10.43 15.02
CA GLY A 242 12.01 -10.97 16.30
C GLY A 242 13.13 -11.41 17.27
N LYS A 243 14.38 -11.51 16.82
CA LYS A 243 15.52 -11.89 17.68
C LYS A 243 16.06 -10.70 18.46
N ARG A 244 16.72 -10.96 19.60
CA ARG A 244 17.37 -9.90 20.37
C ARG A 244 18.63 -9.44 19.66
N ILE A 245 18.89 -8.14 19.70
CA ILE A 245 20.07 -7.54 19.06
C ILE A 245 21.39 -8.04 19.68
N SER A 246 21.36 -8.54 20.91
CA SER A 246 22.49 -9.18 21.60
C SER A 246 22.95 -10.48 20.95
N ASP A 247 22.04 -11.18 20.27
CA ASP A 247 22.28 -12.50 19.70
C ASP A 247 22.98 -12.39 18.33
N PHE A 248 23.32 -11.17 17.95
CA PHE A 248 23.84 -10.81 16.64
C PHE A 248 25.36 -10.63 16.68
N LEU A 249 26.05 -11.21 15.70
CA LEU A 249 27.48 -11.03 15.47
C LEU A 249 27.75 -9.65 14.86
N LEU A 250 27.53 -8.62 15.67
CA LEU A 250 27.86 -7.24 15.33
C LEU A 250 29.32 -6.93 15.66
N PRO A 251 29.98 -6.05 14.87
CA PRO A 251 31.19 -5.35 15.28
C PRO A 251 31.04 -4.79 16.70
N VAL A 252 32.12 -4.85 17.49
CA VAL A 252 32.11 -4.50 18.93
C VAL A 252 31.65 -3.05 19.15
N GLU A 253 31.99 -2.19 18.20
CA GLU A 253 31.67 -0.77 18.13
C GLU A 253 30.14 -0.55 18.05
N LEU A 254 29.45 -1.38 17.28
CA LEU A 254 27.99 -1.35 17.15
C LEU A 254 27.27 -1.90 18.39
N LYS A 255 27.86 -2.89 19.08
CA LYS A 255 27.24 -3.47 20.29
C LYS A 255 27.01 -2.43 21.37
N HIS A 256 27.93 -1.48 21.56
CA HIS A 256 27.77 -0.40 22.53
C HIS A 256 26.63 0.57 22.15
N ILE A 257 26.52 0.92 20.87
CA ILE A 257 25.46 1.80 20.36
C ILE A 257 24.07 1.15 20.54
N PHE A 258 23.95 -0.15 20.28
CA PHE A 258 22.68 -0.85 20.47
C PHE A 258 22.33 -1.11 21.93
N SER A 259 23.32 -1.22 22.82
CA SER A 259 23.12 -1.58 24.23
C SER A 259 22.97 -0.42 25.21
N ASP A 260 23.38 0.81 24.85
CA ASP A 260 23.19 1.99 25.71
C ASP A 260 21.79 2.62 25.54
N ASN A 261 21.26 3.25 26.59
CA ASN A 261 19.96 3.95 26.59
C ASN A 261 20.08 5.44 26.22
N LYS A 262 21.11 5.80 25.45
CA LYS A 262 21.39 7.18 25.00
C LYS A 262 21.13 7.35 23.51
N GLU A 263 20.66 8.53 23.13
CA GLU A 263 20.66 8.95 21.73
C GLU A 263 22.11 9.02 21.25
N TYR A 264 22.36 8.55 20.03
CA TYR A 264 23.70 8.49 19.46
C TYR A 264 23.70 9.21 18.12
N SER A 265 24.70 10.07 17.91
CA SER A 265 24.90 10.85 16.67
C SER A 265 26.32 11.41 16.70
N ASP A 266 27.34 10.58 16.43
CA ASP A 266 28.64 10.99 15.83
C ASP A 266 29.71 9.89 15.95
N GLU A 267 30.17 9.42 14.79
CA GLU A 267 31.54 9.36 14.27
C GLU A 267 31.48 8.43 13.04
N PRO A 268 32.17 8.71 11.93
CA PRO A 268 32.17 7.84 10.76
C PRO A 268 32.86 6.50 11.09
N PHE A 269 32.10 5.41 11.10
CA PHE A 269 32.62 4.05 11.30
C PHE A 269 32.79 3.34 9.98
N THR A 270 33.95 2.72 9.77
CA THR A 270 34.15 1.86 8.60
C THR A 270 33.71 0.43 8.92
N ILE A 271 32.67 -0.05 8.25
CA ILE A 271 32.19 -1.44 8.35
C ILE A 271 32.05 -2.00 6.93
N ASN A 272 32.66 -3.16 6.69
CA ASN A 272 32.55 -3.90 5.43
C ASN A 272 32.90 -3.09 4.16
N GLY A 273 33.78 -2.09 4.25
CA GLY A 273 34.16 -1.22 3.13
C GLY A 273 33.30 0.05 2.97
N TYR A 274 32.26 0.21 3.79
CA TYR A 274 31.45 1.43 3.87
C TYR A 274 31.90 2.32 5.01
N THR A 275 32.07 3.61 4.77
CA THR A 275 32.12 4.60 5.86
C THR A 275 30.69 4.98 6.21
N LEU A 276 30.25 4.66 7.42
CA LEU A 276 28.88 4.83 7.88
C LEU A 276 28.78 5.93 8.93
N SER A 277 27.79 6.81 8.80
CA SER A 277 27.27 7.63 9.89
C SER A 277 26.10 6.89 10.54
N ILE A 278 26.19 6.71 11.85
CA ILE A 278 25.18 5.97 12.62
C ILE A 278 24.45 6.94 13.53
N SER A 279 23.12 6.94 13.47
CA SER A 279 22.30 7.64 14.45
C SER A 279 21.28 6.72 15.11
N LYS A 280 21.07 6.91 16.42
CA LYS A 280 20.08 6.17 17.22
C LYS A 280 19.11 7.14 17.86
N THR A 281 17.83 6.99 17.54
CA THR A 281 16.75 7.83 18.07
C THR A 281 15.72 6.96 18.77
N PHE A 282 15.37 7.29 20.02
CA PHE A 282 14.34 6.56 20.76
C PHE A 282 12.93 6.99 20.34
N ILE A 283 12.06 6.02 20.05
CA ILE A 283 10.63 6.27 19.89
C ILE A 283 9.98 6.25 21.26
N LYS A 284 9.38 7.37 21.65
CA LYS A 284 8.69 7.54 22.93
C LYS A 284 7.19 7.68 22.67
N THR A 285 6.37 6.87 23.33
CA THR A 285 4.95 7.14 23.47
C THR A 285 4.74 8.10 24.65
N LYS A 286 3.50 8.58 24.86
CA LYS A 286 3.18 9.47 25.99
C LYS A 286 3.49 8.85 27.37
N ALA A 287 3.61 7.53 27.47
CA ALA A 287 3.74 6.80 28.74
C ALA A 287 5.04 6.01 28.89
N PHE A 288 5.69 5.57 27.81
CA PHE A 288 6.91 4.76 27.88
C PHE A 288 7.75 4.82 26.58
N ILE A 289 9.01 4.37 26.65
CA ILE A 289 9.87 4.21 25.47
C ILE A 289 9.40 2.97 24.70
N SER A 290 8.90 3.17 23.48
CA SER A 290 8.43 2.09 22.60
C SER A 290 9.59 1.26 22.04
N GLY A 291 10.72 1.92 21.79
CA GLY A 291 11.86 1.32 21.12
C GLY A 291 12.87 2.35 20.63
N ALA A 292 13.75 1.97 19.71
CA ALA A 292 14.69 2.87 19.06
C ALA A 292 14.81 2.56 17.56
N ILE A 293 14.96 3.61 16.77
CA ILE A 293 15.35 3.55 15.36
C ILE A 293 16.86 3.76 15.30
N ILE A 294 17.55 2.88 14.60
CA ILE A 294 18.96 3.04 14.22
C ILE A 294 19.00 3.29 12.72
N ASN A 295 19.62 4.39 12.33
CA ASN A 295 19.86 4.76 10.94
C ASN A 295 21.36 4.61 10.61
N LEU A 296 21.65 3.96 9.48
CA LEU A 296 22.98 3.66 8.95
C LEU A 296 23.13 4.36 7.61
N GLN A 297 23.68 5.56 7.60
CA GLN A 297 23.87 6.35 6.40
C GLN A 297 25.27 6.13 5.82
N ILE A 298 25.38 5.83 4.53
CA ILE A 298 26.69 5.68 3.86
C ILE A 298 27.26 7.08 3.55
N VAL A 299 28.45 7.37 4.04
CA VAL A 299 29.20 8.62 3.87
C VAL A 299 30.22 8.52 2.72
N SER A 300 30.87 7.37 2.54
CA SER A 300 31.72 7.08 1.38
C SER A 300 31.78 5.58 1.09
N ASP A 301 31.89 5.25 -0.20
CA ASP A 301 32.10 3.89 -0.72
C ASP A 301 33.54 3.78 -1.23
N SER A 302 34.28 2.78 -0.77
CA SER A 302 35.69 2.56 -1.15
C SER A 302 35.86 1.57 -2.30
N HIS A 303 34.75 1.08 -2.89
CA HIS A 303 34.77 0.22 -4.07
C HIS A 303 34.38 0.99 -5.34
N GLY A 304 35.27 1.87 -5.83
CA GLY A 304 35.08 2.51 -7.14
C GLY A 304 36.03 3.67 -7.44
N THR A 305 37.20 3.34 -7.99
CA THR A 305 38.13 4.17 -8.80
C THR A 305 38.72 5.45 -8.20
N ASP A 306 40.04 5.40 -7.99
CA ASP A 306 40.96 6.53 -7.99
C ASP A 306 40.76 7.43 -9.23
N ASP A 307 40.48 8.71 -9.02
CA ASP A 307 41.39 9.82 -9.34
C ASP A 307 40.68 11.17 -9.07
N SER A 308 41.50 12.19 -8.74
CA SER A 308 41.16 13.61 -8.54
C SER A 308 40.66 14.04 -7.16
N SER A 309 41.64 14.07 -6.26
CA SER A 309 41.75 15.08 -5.22
C SER A 309 41.37 16.49 -5.69
N LYS A 310 40.28 17.03 -5.14
CA LYS A 310 40.16 18.44 -4.72
C LYS A 310 39.27 18.53 -3.48
N LYS A 311 39.94 18.70 -2.33
CA LYS A 311 39.34 19.14 -1.08
C LYS A 311 38.81 20.57 -1.26
N SER A 312 37.50 20.76 -1.15
CA SER A 312 36.89 21.94 -0.53
C SER A 312 35.38 21.75 -0.36
N SER A 313 34.98 21.60 0.91
CA SER A 313 33.69 21.97 1.53
C SER A 313 32.36 21.40 0.99
N SER A 314 31.55 20.92 1.94
CA SER A 314 30.12 20.53 1.89
C SER A 314 29.76 19.16 1.30
N GLY A 315 30.00 18.11 2.10
CA GLY A 315 29.36 16.81 1.91
C GLY A 315 27.86 16.87 2.24
N SER A 316 27.03 16.86 1.21
CA SER A 316 25.62 16.47 1.26
C SER A 316 25.23 15.96 -0.13
N GLY A 317 24.35 14.96 -0.21
CA GLY A 317 24.00 14.22 -1.43
C GLY A 317 23.30 15.00 -2.56
N PHE A 318 23.52 16.31 -2.67
CA PHE A 318 22.97 17.20 -3.68
C PHE A 318 23.92 17.34 -4.88
N ILE A 319 24.21 16.22 -5.55
CA ILE A 319 25.09 16.18 -6.73
C ILE A 319 24.29 15.62 -7.90
N ALA A 320 24.32 16.30 -9.05
CA ALA A 320 23.80 15.77 -10.29
C ALA A 320 24.77 14.75 -10.87
N LYS A 321 24.32 13.51 -11.10
CA LYS A 321 25.17 12.43 -11.60
C LYS A 321 25.06 12.27 -13.12
N LEU A 322 23.90 12.59 -13.68
CA LEU A 322 23.57 12.32 -15.07
C LEU A 322 23.94 13.50 -16.00
N HIS A 323 24.39 13.16 -17.20
CA HIS A 323 24.83 14.06 -18.25
C HIS A 323 24.00 13.83 -19.52
N PHE A 324 24.07 14.78 -20.46
CA PHE A 324 23.38 14.64 -21.74
C PHE A 324 23.82 13.39 -22.53
N ASP A 325 25.06 12.96 -22.33
CA ASP A 325 25.64 11.77 -22.96
C ASP A 325 25.03 10.46 -22.40
N ASP A 326 24.40 10.50 -21.21
CA ASP A 326 23.67 9.37 -20.63
C ASP A 326 22.27 9.20 -21.25
N ILE A 327 21.80 10.17 -22.04
CA ILE A 327 20.52 10.08 -22.73
C ILE A 327 20.73 9.25 -24.00
N ILE A 328 20.08 8.09 -24.08
CA ILE A 328 20.12 7.21 -25.25
C ILE A 328 19.03 7.62 -26.23
N TRP A 329 19.43 7.90 -27.48
CA TRP A 329 18.52 8.32 -28.53
C TRP A 329 19.12 8.13 -29.93
N LYS A 330 18.24 8.21 -30.94
CA LYS A 330 18.53 8.22 -32.38
C LYS A 330 17.56 9.10 -33.17
N SER A 331 16.38 9.36 -32.63
CA SER A 331 15.30 10.12 -33.26
C SER A 331 15.67 11.59 -33.46
N PRO A 332 15.29 12.21 -34.59
CA PRO A 332 15.50 13.64 -34.82
C PRO A 332 14.82 14.52 -33.76
N ALA A 333 13.66 14.09 -33.27
CA ALA A 333 12.91 14.80 -32.24
C ALA A 333 13.72 14.93 -30.94
N MET A 334 14.32 13.84 -30.46
CA MET A 334 15.16 13.87 -29.26
C MET A 334 16.44 14.67 -29.48
N ALA A 335 17.04 14.59 -30.67
CA ALA A 335 18.21 15.38 -31.04
C ALA A 335 17.95 16.89 -30.88
N GLN A 336 16.82 17.37 -31.39
CA GLN A 336 16.40 18.76 -31.27
C GLN A 336 16.14 19.18 -29.82
N THR A 337 15.49 18.32 -29.04
CA THR A 337 15.24 18.55 -27.61
C THR A 337 16.56 18.69 -26.83
N ILE A 338 17.52 17.79 -27.04
CA ILE A 338 18.84 17.82 -26.38
C ILE A 338 19.63 19.06 -26.77
N HIS A 339 19.70 19.39 -28.07
CA HIS A 339 20.40 20.58 -28.52
C HIS A 339 19.80 21.87 -27.93
N THR A 340 18.47 21.93 -27.82
CA THR A 340 17.78 23.05 -27.15
C THR A 340 18.12 23.11 -25.67
N ALA A 341 18.10 21.97 -24.97
CA ALA A 341 18.43 21.86 -23.56
C ALA A 341 19.88 22.28 -23.26
N GLN A 342 20.84 21.88 -24.11
CA GLN A 342 22.25 22.30 -24.02
C GLN A 342 22.41 23.81 -24.23
N ARG A 343 21.66 24.42 -25.15
CA ARG A 343 21.70 25.88 -25.32
C ARG A 343 21.14 26.60 -24.09
N TYR A 344 20.06 26.08 -23.52
CA TYR A 344 19.42 26.67 -22.34
C TYR A 344 20.25 26.47 -21.07
N SER A 345 21.03 25.38 -20.97
CA SER A 345 21.90 25.11 -19.82
C SER A 345 22.96 26.18 -19.59
N LEU A 346 23.41 26.86 -20.65
CA LEU A 346 24.39 27.95 -20.60
C LEU A 346 23.83 29.27 -20.07
N THR A 347 22.53 29.38 -19.85
CA THR A 347 21.85 30.56 -19.31
C THR A 347 21.53 30.39 -17.83
N GLU A 348 21.29 31.50 -17.12
CA GLU A 348 20.82 31.50 -15.72
C GLU A 348 19.29 31.52 -15.61
N ALA A 349 18.57 31.53 -16.73
CA ALA A 349 17.11 31.62 -16.74
C ALA A 349 16.44 30.33 -16.23
N ASN A 350 15.23 30.50 -15.71
CA ASN A 350 14.37 29.39 -15.30
C ASN A 350 13.98 28.54 -16.51
N ILE A 351 13.99 27.23 -16.33
CA ILE A 351 13.62 26.28 -17.38
C ILE A 351 12.40 25.48 -16.95
N LEU A 352 11.40 25.38 -17.82
CA LEU A 352 10.23 24.53 -17.65
C LEU A 352 10.33 23.32 -18.59
N LEU A 353 10.44 22.12 -18.00
CA LEU A 353 10.41 20.84 -18.67
C LEU A 353 8.97 20.32 -18.75
N ILE A 354 8.44 20.21 -19.97
CA ILE A 354 7.11 19.68 -20.21
C ILE A 354 7.23 18.29 -20.81
N GLY A 355 6.59 17.30 -20.20
CA GLY A 355 6.58 15.96 -20.75
C GLY A 355 5.76 14.99 -19.90
N GLU A 356 5.22 13.97 -20.56
CA GLU A 356 4.46 12.91 -19.91
C GLU A 356 5.27 12.18 -18.82
N SER A 357 4.58 11.41 -17.98
CA SER A 357 5.26 10.58 -16.99
C SER A 357 6.16 9.54 -17.67
N GLY A 358 7.36 9.34 -17.13
CA GLY A 358 8.31 8.36 -17.65
C GLY A 358 9.09 8.77 -18.91
N THR A 359 9.08 10.03 -19.33
CA THR A 359 9.87 10.50 -20.50
C THR A 359 11.34 10.81 -20.20
N GLY A 360 11.73 10.90 -18.92
CA GLY A 360 13.11 11.19 -18.49
C GLY A 360 13.38 12.64 -18.05
N LYS A 361 12.37 13.38 -17.56
CA LYS A 361 12.50 14.79 -17.14
C LYS A 361 13.63 15.03 -16.14
N GLU A 362 13.83 14.12 -15.20
CA GLU A 362 14.91 14.21 -14.19
C GLU A 362 16.31 14.12 -14.83
N ILE A 363 16.49 13.24 -15.83
CA ILE A 363 17.76 13.10 -16.56
C ILE A 363 18.09 14.42 -17.26
N PHE A 364 17.09 15.06 -17.89
CA PHE A 364 17.24 16.38 -18.48
C PHE A 364 17.62 17.45 -17.45
N ALA A 365 16.96 17.47 -16.28
CA ALA A 365 17.27 18.46 -15.24
C ALA A 365 18.70 18.34 -14.71
N GLN A 366 19.16 17.12 -14.43
CA GLN A 366 20.54 16.85 -14.01
C GLN A 366 21.55 17.23 -15.12
N SER A 367 21.25 16.85 -16.36
CA SER A 367 22.10 17.17 -17.52
C SER A 367 22.24 18.68 -17.74
N ILE A 368 21.13 19.42 -17.60
CA ILE A 368 21.10 20.89 -17.67
C ILE A 368 21.98 21.49 -16.57
N HIS A 369 21.91 20.98 -15.34
CA HIS A 369 22.76 21.45 -14.26
C HIS A 369 24.25 21.20 -14.55
N ASN A 370 24.61 19.97 -14.93
CA ASN A 370 25.98 19.58 -15.23
C ASN A 370 26.60 20.32 -16.42
N ALA A 371 25.76 20.74 -17.39
CA ALA A 371 26.16 21.55 -18.53
C ALA A 371 26.06 23.07 -18.27
N SER A 372 25.85 23.51 -17.02
CA SER A 372 25.70 24.92 -16.67
C SER A 372 26.94 25.54 -16.00
N LEU A 373 26.91 26.86 -15.81
CA LEU A 373 27.91 27.58 -15.01
C LEU A 373 27.86 27.19 -13.53
N ARG A 374 26.73 26.61 -13.06
CA ARG A 374 26.51 26.18 -11.68
C ARG A 374 26.79 24.70 -11.43
N LYS A 375 27.42 24.00 -12.38
CA LYS A 375 27.73 22.55 -12.29
C LYS A 375 28.55 22.11 -11.07
N ASN A 376 29.26 23.04 -10.43
CA ASN A 376 30.04 22.78 -9.22
C ASN A 376 29.26 23.11 -7.93
N GLY A 377 28.05 23.68 -8.06
CA GLY A 377 27.14 23.97 -6.95
C GLY A 377 26.19 22.80 -6.67
N PRO A 378 25.36 22.89 -5.62
CA PRO A 378 24.45 21.82 -5.28
C PRO A 378 23.34 21.64 -6.33
N PHE A 379 22.95 20.39 -6.57
CA PHE A 379 21.74 20.03 -7.31
C PHE A 379 20.73 19.41 -6.34
N VAL A 380 19.65 20.13 -6.05
CA VAL A 380 18.61 19.72 -5.11
C VAL A 380 17.37 19.34 -5.90
N ALA A 381 17.00 18.06 -5.92
CA ALA A 381 15.78 17.58 -6.55
C ALA A 381 14.66 17.38 -5.52
N VAL A 382 13.45 17.80 -5.86
CA VAL A 382 12.25 17.54 -5.06
C VAL A 382 11.11 17.14 -5.98
N ASN A 383 10.38 16.10 -5.60
CA ASN A 383 9.12 15.74 -6.23
C ASN A 383 7.98 16.33 -5.39
N CYS A 384 7.31 17.35 -5.92
CA CYS A 384 6.26 18.07 -5.22
C CYS A 384 5.02 17.21 -4.94
N ALA A 385 4.76 16.16 -5.72
CA ALA A 385 3.61 15.27 -5.52
C ALA A 385 3.88 14.15 -4.51
N ALA A 386 5.15 13.82 -4.25
CA ALA A 386 5.52 12.77 -3.31
C ALA A 386 5.43 13.24 -1.84
N ILE A 387 5.42 14.55 -1.60
CA ILE A 387 5.41 15.15 -0.26
C ILE A 387 4.01 15.69 0.02
N PRO A 388 3.37 15.31 1.15
CA PRO A 388 2.08 15.86 1.55
C PRO A 388 2.10 17.39 1.63
N ASP A 389 1.03 18.04 1.18
CA ASP A 389 0.89 19.51 1.11
C ASP A 389 1.32 20.24 2.39
N ASN A 390 0.95 19.68 3.54
CA ASN A 390 1.26 20.25 4.86
C ASN A 390 2.75 20.20 5.22
N LEU A 391 3.51 19.28 4.63
CA LEU A 391 4.95 19.13 4.84
C LEU A 391 5.76 19.82 3.75
N LEU A 392 5.24 19.89 2.53
CA LEU A 392 5.95 20.45 1.37
C LEU A 392 6.44 21.87 1.62
N GLU A 393 5.63 22.71 2.27
CA GLU A 393 6.05 24.07 2.64
C GLU A 393 7.28 24.05 3.57
N SER A 394 7.24 23.22 4.60
CA SER A 394 8.31 23.13 5.61
C SER A 394 9.60 22.53 5.06
N GLU A 395 9.50 21.67 4.04
CA GLU A 395 10.65 21.12 3.33
C GLU A 395 11.28 22.18 2.41
N LEU A 396 10.48 22.88 1.60
CA LEU A 396 10.99 23.87 0.65
C LEU A 396 11.61 25.09 1.35
N LEU A 397 10.91 25.64 2.35
CA LEU A 397 11.27 26.93 2.97
C LEU A 397 11.99 26.78 4.31
N GLY A 398 11.97 25.59 4.92
CA GLY A 398 12.51 25.36 6.25
C GLY A 398 11.62 25.92 7.36
N TYR A 399 12.01 25.70 8.60
CA TYR A 399 11.25 26.13 9.77
C TYR A 399 12.16 26.45 10.96
N GLU A 400 11.72 27.39 11.80
CA GLU A 400 12.35 27.66 13.10
C GLU A 400 11.82 26.73 14.19
N SER A 401 12.60 26.60 15.26
CA SER A 401 12.25 25.78 16.42
C SER A 401 10.92 26.21 17.02
N GLY A 402 10.02 25.27 17.27
CA GLY A 402 8.72 25.55 17.92
C GLY A 402 7.64 26.14 17.01
N SER A 403 7.87 26.20 15.69
CA SER A 403 6.91 26.71 14.70
C SER A 403 5.62 25.87 14.58
N PHE A 404 5.68 24.56 14.85
CA PHE A 404 4.52 23.66 14.88
C PHE A 404 4.79 22.43 15.76
N THR A 405 3.72 21.69 16.10
CA THR A 405 3.83 20.44 16.88
C THR A 405 4.59 19.38 16.08
N GLY A 406 5.78 18.99 16.56
CA GLY A 406 6.70 18.09 15.86
C GLY A 406 7.93 18.76 15.24
N ALA A 407 8.03 20.10 15.29
CA ALA A 407 9.22 20.82 14.85
C ALA A 407 10.46 20.41 15.67
N LYS A 408 11.58 20.14 15.01
CA LYS A 408 12.87 19.91 15.67
C LYS A 408 13.25 21.13 16.52
N LYS A 409 13.81 20.88 17.71
CA LYS A 409 14.28 21.95 18.62
C LYS A 409 15.35 22.85 18.02
N SER A 410 16.07 22.38 17.00
CA SER A 410 17.08 23.15 16.26
C SER A 410 16.53 23.90 15.04
N GLY A 411 15.24 23.73 14.70
CA GLY A 411 14.74 24.08 13.37
C GLY A 411 15.31 23.18 12.26
N LYS A 412 14.99 23.51 11.01
CA LYS A 412 15.50 22.82 9.81
C LYS A 412 15.64 23.84 8.65
N PRO A 413 16.78 23.88 7.94
CA PRO A 413 16.92 24.70 6.73
C PRO A 413 16.05 24.16 5.59
N GLY A 414 15.54 25.06 4.75
CA GLY A 414 14.74 24.69 3.58
C GLY A 414 15.59 24.18 2.41
N LEU A 415 14.97 23.43 1.49
CA LEU A 415 15.62 22.97 0.26
C LEU A 415 16.14 24.11 -0.61
N PHE A 416 15.48 25.29 -0.60
CA PHE A 416 16.01 26.48 -1.29
C PHE A 416 17.31 27.00 -0.69
N GLU A 417 17.49 26.89 0.63
CA GLU A 417 18.76 27.24 1.29
C GLU A 417 19.86 26.25 0.90
N LEU A 418 19.51 24.96 0.85
CA LEU A 418 20.44 23.90 0.46
C LEU A 418 20.85 23.98 -1.01
N ALA A 419 20.00 24.56 -1.86
CA ALA A 419 20.27 24.78 -3.29
C ALA A 419 21.02 26.09 -3.56
N HIS A 420 21.43 26.85 -2.54
CA HIS A 420 22.09 28.13 -2.69
C HIS A 420 23.37 28.03 -3.56
N HIS A 421 23.52 28.96 -4.51
CA HIS A 421 24.54 28.96 -5.58
C HIS A 421 24.50 27.74 -6.52
N GLY A 422 23.47 26.92 -6.42
CA GLY A 422 23.26 25.72 -7.21
C GLY A 422 21.98 25.78 -8.03
N THR A 423 21.36 24.62 -8.21
CA THR A 423 20.10 24.45 -8.95
C THR A 423 19.11 23.66 -8.11
N ILE A 424 17.86 24.10 -8.09
CA ILE A 424 16.75 23.32 -7.55
C ILE A 424 15.91 22.78 -8.71
N PHE A 425 15.66 21.48 -8.69
CA PHE A 425 14.76 20.79 -9.60
C PHE A 425 13.43 20.53 -8.90
N LEU A 426 12.35 21.12 -9.42
CA LEU A 426 10.98 20.98 -8.91
C LEU A 426 10.18 20.08 -9.86
N ASP A 427 10.10 18.78 -9.57
CA ASP A 427 9.27 17.86 -10.35
C ASP A 427 7.81 17.93 -9.92
N GLU A 428 6.91 17.72 -10.88
CA GLU A 428 5.47 17.82 -10.72
C GLU A 428 5.01 19.17 -10.14
N ILE A 429 5.56 20.28 -10.65
CA ILE A 429 5.24 21.64 -10.18
C ILE A 429 3.76 22.00 -10.33
N GLY A 430 3.01 21.31 -11.20
CA GLY A 430 1.57 21.49 -11.36
C GLY A 430 0.72 20.96 -10.19
N GLU A 431 1.32 20.24 -9.23
CA GLU A 431 0.62 19.69 -8.05
C GLU A 431 0.69 20.60 -6.82
N ILE A 432 1.48 21.68 -6.84
CA ILE A 432 1.67 22.48 -5.63
C ILE A 432 0.41 23.27 -5.22
N PRO A 433 0.09 23.36 -3.92
CA PRO A 433 -1.04 24.15 -3.44
C PRO A 433 -0.94 25.64 -3.78
N LEU A 434 -2.07 26.29 -4.08
CA LEU A 434 -2.15 27.73 -4.40
C LEU A 434 -1.46 28.64 -3.36
N ALA A 435 -1.57 28.30 -2.07
CA ALA A 435 -0.91 29.06 -1.00
C ALA A 435 0.62 29.01 -1.09
N LEU A 436 1.17 27.87 -1.50
CA LEU A 436 2.61 27.69 -1.68
C LEU A 436 3.10 28.35 -2.97
N GLN A 437 2.27 28.41 -4.01
CA GLN A 437 2.58 29.13 -5.26
C GLN A 437 2.92 30.60 -5.01
N ALA A 438 2.19 31.27 -4.12
CA ALA A 438 2.47 32.66 -3.76
C ALA A 438 3.82 32.84 -3.05
N LYS A 439 4.24 31.86 -2.23
CA LYS A 439 5.54 31.88 -1.56
C LYS A 439 6.66 31.58 -2.54
N LEU A 440 6.48 30.58 -3.40
CA LEU A 440 7.42 30.25 -4.46
C LEU A 440 7.67 31.43 -5.41
N LEU A 441 6.62 32.18 -5.75
CA LEU A 441 6.75 33.40 -6.55
C LEU A 441 7.72 34.41 -5.92
N ARG A 442 7.65 34.61 -4.59
CA ARG A 442 8.57 35.50 -3.87
C ARG A 442 10.00 34.98 -3.95
N VAL A 443 10.21 33.67 -3.80
CA VAL A 443 11.54 33.07 -3.94
C VAL A 443 12.12 33.31 -5.34
N ILE A 444 11.29 33.17 -6.38
CA ILE A 444 11.72 33.37 -7.77
C ILE A 444 12.02 34.84 -8.08
N GLN A 445 11.17 35.76 -7.60
CA GLN A 445 11.26 37.18 -7.96
C GLN A 445 12.25 37.95 -7.09
N GLU A 446 12.14 37.80 -5.76
CA GLU A 446 12.91 38.57 -4.78
C GLU A 446 14.21 37.87 -4.38
N LYS A 447 14.38 36.59 -4.76
CA LYS A 447 15.52 35.77 -4.32
C LYS A 447 15.62 35.68 -2.79
N GLU A 448 14.47 35.65 -2.14
CA GLU A 448 14.35 35.67 -0.68
C GLU A 448 13.42 34.56 -0.19
N ILE A 449 13.77 33.96 0.95
CA ILE A 449 12.90 33.04 1.67
C ILE A 449 12.71 33.50 3.12
N ILE A 450 11.60 33.08 3.72
CA ILE A 450 11.34 33.21 5.16
C ILE A 450 10.96 31.83 5.68
N ARG A 451 11.68 31.35 6.69
CA ARG A 451 11.37 30.05 7.33
C ARG A 451 10.01 30.12 8.02
N ILE A 452 9.33 28.99 8.12
CA ILE A 452 8.05 28.91 8.86
C ILE A 452 8.28 29.28 10.33
N GLY A 453 7.50 30.24 10.81
CA GLY A 453 7.59 30.76 12.18
C GLY A 453 8.71 31.78 12.40
N ALA A 454 9.55 32.04 11.40
CA ALA A 454 10.62 33.03 11.47
C ALA A 454 10.15 34.39 10.95
N SER A 455 10.83 35.46 11.39
CA SER A 455 10.69 36.82 10.82
C SER A 455 11.90 37.22 9.96
N ASN A 456 12.97 36.43 9.98
CA ASN A 456 14.21 36.74 9.28
C ASN A 456 14.11 36.36 7.80
N VAL A 457 14.50 37.30 6.94
CA VAL A 457 14.61 37.11 5.51
C VAL A 457 15.98 36.53 5.17
N ILE A 458 16.01 35.47 4.36
CA ILE A 458 17.23 34.79 3.93
C ILE A 458 17.36 34.96 2.41
N GLN A 459 18.47 35.55 1.96
CA GLN A 459 18.80 35.69 0.54
C GLN A 459 19.23 34.35 -0.05
N VAL A 460 18.65 33.97 -1.18
CA VAL A 460 18.94 32.72 -1.89
C VAL A 460 19.20 32.97 -3.38
N ASP A 461 20.37 32.58 -3.86
CA ASP A 461 20.68 32.61 -5.30
C ASP A 461 20.60 31.20 -5.88
N VAL A 462 19.43 30.84 -6.42
CA VAL A 462 19.14 29.49 -6.90
C VAL A 462 18.64 29.54 -8.33
N ARG A 463 19.18 28.68 -9.20
CA ARG A 463 18.62 28.44 -10.53
C ARG A 463 17.49 27.43 -10.43
N ILE A 464 16.37 27.69 -11.11
CA ILE A 464 15.20 26.81 -11.03
C ILE A 464 15.01 26.07 -12.35
N VAL A 465 14.90 24.74 -12.23
CA VAL A 465 14.41 23.86 -13.30
C VAL A 465 13.12 23.24 -12.79
N ALA A 466 11.99 23.54 -13.41
CA ALA A 466 10.70 22.98 -13.03
C ALA A 466 10.26 21.94 -14.06
N ALA A 467 9.50 20.94 -13.64
CA ALA A 467 8.96 19.90 -14.51
C ALA A 467 7.48 19.64 -14.24
N THR A 468 6.73 19.31 -15.30
CA THR A 468 5.32 18.94 -15.21
C THR A 468 4.88 18.05 -16.37
N ASN A 469 3.88 17.21 -16.13
CA ASN A 469 3.12 16.49 -17.14
C ASN A 469 1.73 17.11 -17.41
N LYS A 470 1.33 18.12 -16.63
CA LYS A 470 0.06 18.85 -16.78
C LYS A 470 0.24 20.07 -17.68
N ASN A 471 -0.83 20.46 -18.36
CA ASN A 471 -0.91 21.73 -19.09
C ASN A 471 -1.13 22.86 -18.06
N LEU A 472 -0.10 23.68 -17.82
CA LEU A 472 -0.16 24.73 -16.80
C LEU A 472 -1.07 25.88 -17.24
N GLU A 473 -1.13 26.20 -18.53
CA GLU A 473 -2.02 27.21 -19.08
C GLU A 473 -3.48 26.90 -18.75
N LYS A 474 -3.89 25.64 -18.94
CA LYS A 474 -5.22 25.16 -18.56
C LYS A 474 -5.46 25.26 -17.05
N LEU A 475 -4.46 24.98 -16.22
CA LEU A 475 -4.59 25.12 -14.76
C LEU A 475 -4.71 26.59 -14.34
N VAL A 476 -4.10 27.51 -15.09
CA VAL A 476 -4.27 28.96 -14.91
C VAL A 476 -5.71 29.35 -15.23
N ASP A 477 -6.24 28.90 -16.38
CA ASP A 477 -7.63 29.15 -16.78
C ASP A 477 -8.64 28.60 -15.76
N GLU A 478 -8.34 27.46 -15.15
CA GLU A 478 -9.15 26.83 -14.09
C GLU A 478 -8.97 27.49 -12.70
N GLY A 479 -8.08 28.48 -12.55
CA GLY A 479 -7.78 29.12 -11.27
C GLY A 479 -7.02 28.23 -10.27
N ARG A 480 -6.44 27.13 -10.74
CA ARG A 480 -5.68 26.14 -9.94
C ARG A 480 -4.18 26.41 -9.93
N PHE A 481 -3.71 27.23 -10.86
CA PHE A 481 -2.33 27.70 -10.91
C PHE A 481 -2.32 29.22 -11.09
N ARG A 482 -1.40 29.92 -10.43
CA ARG A 482 -1.31 31.38 -10.55
C ARG A 482 -0.63 31.77 -11.86
N GLU A 483 -1.26 32.69 -12.57
CA GLU A 483 -0.74 33.25 -13.82
C GLU A 483 0.64 33.90 -13.65
N ASP A 484 0.85 34.65 -12.57
CA ASP A 484 2.12 35.34 -12.29
C ASP A 484 3.30 34.38 -12.07
N LEU A 485 3.05 33.25 -11.38
CA LEU A 485 4.03 32.19 -11.20
C LEU A 485 4.32 31.46 -12.52
N PHE A 486 3.29 31.18 -13.31
CA PHE A 486 3.44 30.51 -14.60
C PHE A 486 4.41 31.27 -15.50
N TYR A 487 4.22 32.57 -15.70
CA TYR A 487 5.12 33.38 -16.54
C TYR A 487 6.56 33.48 -16.01
N ARG A 488 6.77 33.32 -14.70
CA ARG A 488 8.12 33.32 -14.10
C ARG A 488 8.82 31.98 -14.20
N LEU A 489 8.08 30.89 -14.32
CA LEU A 489 8.64 29.54 -14.54
C LEU A 489 8.87 29.27 -16.02
N ASP A 490 7.92 29.66 -16.87
CA ASP A 490 7.93 29.39 -18.32
C ASP A 490 8.76 30.43 -19.11
N VAL A 491 9.98 30.69 -18.66
CA VAL A 491 10.90 31.60 -19.37
C VAL A 491 11.57 30.87 -20.54
N LEU A 492 12.07 29.66 -20.29
CA LEU A 492 12.65 28.78 -21.30
C LEU A 492 11.96 27.41 -21.24
N ARG A 493 11.19 27.09 -22.28
CA ARG A 493 10.38 25.87 -22.36
C ARG A 493 11.09 24.75 -23.13
N ILE A 494 11.14 23.56 -22.55
CA ILE A 494 11.62 22.35 -23.23
C ILE A 494 10.52 21.29 -23.20
N SER A 495 9.97 20.98 -24.38
CA SER A 495 9.02 19.89 -24.55
C SER A 495 9.77 18.59 -24.84
N ILE A 496 9.69 17.63 -23.92
CA ILE A 496 10.33 16.31 -24.05
C ILE A 496 9.32 15.37 -24.74
N PRO A 497 9.65 14.85 -25.94
CA PRO A 497 8.69 14.07 -26.72
C PRO A 497 8.37 12.73 -26.05
N PRO A 498 7.09 12.31 -26.03
CA PRO A 498 6.71 10.99 -25.58
C PRO A 498 7.27 9.92 -26.52
N LEU A 499 7.45 8.70 -26.00
CA LEU A 499 8.11 7.60 -26.68
C LEU A 499 7.47 7.27 -28.04
N ARG A 500 6.15 7.42 -28.15
CA ARG A 500 5.39 7.23 -29.41
C ARG A 500 5.77 8.21 -30.53
N GLN A 501 6.40 9.35 -30.22
CA GLN A 501 6.91 10.33 -31.18
C GLN A 501 8.40 10.15 -31.49
N ARG A 502 9.06 9.19 -30.85
CA ARG A 502 10.49 8.85 -31.02
C ARG A 502 10.70 7.35 -31.06
N LYS A 503 9.96 6.67 -31.96
CA LYS A 503 9.94 5.21 -32.06
C LYS A 503 11.30 4.64 -32.44
N GLU A 504 12.13 5.42 -33.14
CA GLU A 504 13.49 5.08 -33.54
C GLU A 504 14.44 4.90 -32.33
N ASP A 505 14.08 5.45 -31.17
CA ASP A 505 14.85 5.31 -29.93
C ASP A 505 14.58 3.95 -29.27
N ILE A 506 13.41 3.33 -29.50
CA ILE A 506 12.96 2.14 -28.78
C ILE A 506 13.96 0.98 -28.91
N PRO A 507 14.44 0.59 -30.12
CA PRO A 507 15.38 -0.51 -30.22
C PRO A 507 16.66 -0.29 -29.43
N LEU A 508 17.22 0.92 -29.47
CA LEU A 508 18.45 1.25 -28.73
C LEU A 508 18.23 1.23 -27.22
N LEU A 509 17.11 1.79 -26.76
CA LEU A 509 16.73 1.80 -25.35
C LEU A 509 16.55 0.37 -24.80
N VAL A 510 15.90 -0.52 -25.57
CA VAL A 510 15.69 -1.92 -25.16
C VAL A 510 17.02 -2.66 -25.10
N LEU A 511 17.86 -2.54 -26.14
CA LEU A 511 19.14 -3.24 -26.20
C LEU A 511 20.07 -2.80 -25.06
N ASP A 512 20.24 -1.50 -24.85
CA ASP A 512 21.06 -0.97 -23.76
C ASP A 512 20.55 -1.40 -22.38
N TYR A 513 19.23 -1.36 -22.17
CA TYR A 513 18.63 -1.73 -20.90
C TYR A 513 18.81 -3.23 -20.60
N LEU A 514 18.61 -4.10 -21.59
CA LEU A 514 18.81 -5.55 -21.43
C LEU A 514 20.29 -5.87 -21.22
N GLU A 515 21.20 -5.25 -21.97
CA GLU A 515 22.64 -5.48 -21.81
C GLU A 515 23.14 -5.11 -20.40
N LYS A 516 22.69 -3.97 -19.86
CA LYS A 516 23.10 -3.49 -18.54
C LYS A 516 22.52 -4.30 -17.38
N ASN A 517 21.23 -4.65 -17.45
CA ASN A 517 20.51 -5.22 -16.31
C ASN A 517 20.37 -6.75 -16.38
N PHE A 518 20.43 -7.32 -17.59
CA PHE A 518 20.21 -8.75 -17.84
C PHE A 518 21.25 -9.29 -18.82
N PRO A 519 22.56 -9.26 -18.46
CA PRO A 519 23.62 -9.65 -19.36
C PRO A 519 23.44 -11.11 -19.82
N GLY A 520 23.57 -11.34 -21.13
CA GLY A 520 23.38 -12.65 -21.75
C GLY A 520 21.97 -12.91 -22.29
N ILE A 521 20.99 -12.05 -22.00
CA ILE A 521 19.69 -12.11 -22.66
C ILE A 521 19.77 -11.45 -24.04
N SER A 522 19.38 -12.18 -25.07
CA SER A 522 19.25 -11.69 -26.44
C SER A 522 17.79 -11.45 -26.81
N ILE A 523 17.54 -10.52 -27.73
CA ILE A 523 16.21 -10.24 -28.28
C ILE A 523 16.26 -10.33 -29.80
N ASN A 524 15.27 -10.97 -30.41
CA ASN A 524 15.21 -11.07 -31.87
C ASN A 524 14.60 -9.80 -32.52
N ASP A 525 14.85 -9.63 -33.82
CA ASP A 525 14.39 -8.45 -34.57
C ASP A 525 12.87 -8.32 -34.61
N GLY A 526 12.15 -9.45 -34.66
CA GLY A 526 10.68 -9.46 -34.65
C GLY A 526 10.10 -8.92 -33.33
N ALA A 527 10.66 -9.31 -32.19
CA ALA A 527 10.29 -8.80 -30.88
C ALA A 527 10.59 -7.30 -30.77
N LEU A 528 11.77 -6.86 -31.20
CA LEU A 528 12.13 -5.43 -31.24
C LEU A 528 11.16 -4.61 -32.11
N HIS A 529 10.78 -5.14 -33.27
CA HIS A 529 9.80 -4.52 -34.14
C HIS A 529 8.42 -4.40 -33.48
N MET A 530 7.94 -5.47 -32.80
CA MET A 530 6.69 -5.43 -32.06
C MET A 530 6.70 -4.39 -30.93
N LEU A 531 7.80 -4.32 -30.16
CA LEU A 531 7.98 -3.30 -29.13
C LEU A 531 7.99 -1.88 -29.73
N SER A 532 8.57 -1.70 -30.92
CA SER A 532 8.62 -0.39 -31.59
C SER A 532 7.24 0.11 -32.06
N LEU A 533 6.28 -0.79 -32.31
CA LEU A 533 4.92 -0.46 -32.72
C LEU A 533 3.95 -0.22 -31.56
N ALA A 534 4.31 -0.65 -30.34
CA ALA A 534 3.46 -0.51 -29.16
C ALA A 534 3.26 0.97 -28.75
N PRO A 535 2.14 1.31 -28.08
CA PRO A 535 1.75 2.70 -27.81
C PRO A 535 2.51 3.39 -26.66
N TRP A 536 3.07 2.62 -25.73
CA TRP A 536 3.85 3.08 -24.56
C TRP A 536 3.26 4.28 -23.78
N PRO A 537 2.06 4.16 -23.17
CA PRO A 537 1.44 5.26 -22.43
C PRO A 537 2.25 5.75 -21.21
N GLY A 538 3.06 4.88 -20.59
CA GLY A 538 4.01 5.26 -19.52
C GLY A 538 5.44 5.50 -20.00
N ASN A 539 5.63 5.72 -21.31
CA ASN A 539 6.90 6.06 -21.95
C ASN A 539 8.03 5.07 -21.59
N VAL A 540 9.25 5.58 -21.33
CA VAL A 540 10.45 4.75 -21.10
C VAL A 540 10.31 3.92 -19.83
N ARG A 541 9.69 4.45 -18.77
CA ARG A 541 9.42 3.70 -17.54
C ARG A 541 8.55 2.46 -17.82
N HIS A 542 7.51 2.60 -18.63
CA HIS A 542 6.67 1.47 -19.03
C HIS A 542 7.43 0.48 -19.92
N LEU A 543 8.23 0.97 -20.86
CA LEU A 543 9.08 0.13 -21.71
C LEU A 543 10.05 -0.74 -20.88
N PHE A 544 10.76 -0.14 -19.92
CA PHE A 544 11.71 -0.86 -19.07
C PHE A 544 11.04 -1.88 -18.16
N ASN A 545 9.89 -1.55 -17.56
CA ASN A 545 9.10 -2.53 -16.80
C ASN A 545 8.66 -3.73 -17.66
N VAL A 546 8.36 -3.50 -18.95
CA VAL A 546 8.07 -4.59 -19.88
C VAL A 546 9.34 -5.37 -20.23
N CYS A 547 10.50 -4.73 -20.35
CA CYS A 547 11.78 -5.41 -20.56
C CYS A 547 12.14 -6.33 -19.39
N GLU A 548 11.93 -5.91 -18.14
CA GLU A 548 12.09 -6.79 -16.97
C GLU A 548 11.17 -8.02 -17.05
N ARG A 549 9.91 -7.82 -17.43
CA ARG A 549 8.96 -8.93 -17.64
C ARG A 549 9.41 -9.87 -18.76
N LEU A 550 9.93 -9.32 -19.86
CA LEU A 550 10.45 -10.11 -20.97
C LEU A 550 11.68 -10.92 -20.58
N ALA A 551 12.56 -10.35 -19.75
CA ALA A 551 13.72 -11.07 -19.22
C ALA A 551 13.29 -12.32 -18.42
N VAL A 552 12.25 -12.19 -17.59
CA VAL A 552 11.68 -13.30 -16.82
C VAL A 552 10.97 -14.33 -17.71
N LEU A 553 10.28 -13.89 -18.77
CA LEU A 553 9.57 -14.76 -19.71
C LEU A 553 10.49 -15.41 -20.76
N SER A 554 11.73 -14.95 -20.88
CA SER A 554 12.68 -15.44 -21.89
C SER A 554 12.95 -16.93 -21.70
N THR A 555 12.99 -17.65 -22.82
CA THR A 555 13.36 -19.07 -22.86
C THR A 555 14.75 -19.17 -23.45
N ASP A 556 15.64 -19.95 -22.83
CA ASP A 556 17.06 -20.08 -23.24
C ASP A 556 17.78 -18.73 -23.41
N SER A 557 17.46 -17.76 -22.55
CA SER A 557 18.02 -16.39 -22.60
C SER A 557 17.75 -15.67 -23.93
N ARG A 558 16.64 -16.01 -24.60
CA ARG A 558 16.19 -15.36 -25.83
C ARG A 558 14.76 -14.85 -25.71
N ILE A 559 14.56 -13.59 -26.06
CA ILE A 559 13.26 -12.93 -26.16
C ILE A 559 12.81 -13.00 -27.62
N ASP A 560 11.65 -13.59 -27.84
CA ASP A 560 10.98 -13.70 -29.14
C ASP A 560 9.62 -12.97 -29.16
N GLU A 561 8.92 -13.02 -30.30
CA GLU A 561 7.64 -12.38 -30.50
C GLU A 561 6.54 -12.92 -29.56
N GLU A 562 6.65 -14.19 -29.14
CA GLU A 562 5.69 -14.78 -28.21
C GLU A 562 5.89 -14.23 -26.80
N CYS A 563 7.14 -14.06 -26.36
CA CYS A 563 7.46 -13.36 -25.12
C CYS A 563 6.82 -11.96 -25.11
N VAL A 564 6.90 -11.22 -26.22
CA VAL A 564 6.28 -9.89 -26.35
C VAL A 564 4.75 -9.95 -26.30
N ARG A 565 4.13 -10.93 -26.95
CA ARG A 565 2.66 -11.12 -26.90
C ARG A 565 2.17 -11.47 -25.49
N MET A 566 2.94 -12.25 -24.73
CA MET A 566 2.63 -12.58 -23.34
C MET A 566 2.87 -11.38 -22.41
N ALA A 567 3.93 -10.61 -22.66
CA ALA A 567 4.33 -9.50 -21.80
C ALA A 567 3.46 -8.26 -21.98
N LEU A 568 3.02 -7.97 -23.20
CA LEU A 568 2.08 -6.88 -23.47
C LEU A 568 0.67 -7.36 -23.12
N PRO A 569 -0.06 -6.69 -22.21
CA PRO A 569 -1.44 -7.04 -21.96
C PRO A 569 -2.19 -7.02 -23.29
N SER A 570 -2.93 -8.11 -23.60
CA SER A 570 -3.83 -8.13 -24.74
C SER A 570 -4.64 -6.84 -24.69
N ALA A 571 -4.46 -5.99 -25.69
CA ALA A 571 -5.15 -4.72 -25.73
C ALA A 571 -6.63 -5.00 -25.50
N LYS A 572 -7.15 -4.61 -24.34
CA LYS A 572 -8.56 -4.29 -24.24
C LYS A 572 -8.75 -3.28 -25.36
N THR A 573 -9.50 -3.68 -26.37
CA THR A 573 -10.04 -2.84 -27.43
C THR A 573 -10.85 -1.73 -26.77
N GLU A 574 -10.16 -0.70 -26.30
CA GLU A 574 -10.69 0.62 -26.05
C GLU A 574 -10.32 1.47 -27.25
N HIS A 575 -11.33 1.68 -28.10
CA HIS A 575 -11.57 2.89 -28.88
C HIS A 575 -10.34 3.77 -29.21
N VAL A 576 -9.64 3.43 -30.30
CA VAL A 576 -9.06 4.48 -31.14
C VAL A 576 -10.19 4.97 -32.04
N SER A 577 -10.82 6.07 -31.65
CA SER A 577 -11.70 6.84 -32.50
C SER A 577 -10.90 7.38 -33.69
N PHE A 578 -10.98 6.70 -34.83
CA PHE A 578 -10.72 7.38 -36.10
C PHE A 578 -11.92 8.28 -36.38
N ALA A 579 -11.75 9.58 -36.12
CA ALA A 579 -12.60 10.59 -36.70
C ALA A 579 -12.38 10.56 -38.22
N LEU A 580 -13.32 9.97 -38.95
CA LEU A 580 -13.52 10.24 -40.36
C LEU A 580 -14.81 11.04 -40.48
N SER A 581 -14.70 12.10 -41.27
CA SER A 581 -15.68 13.15 -41.52
C SER A 581 -17.02 12.64 -42.04
N GLU A 582 -18.05 13.37 -41.65
CA GLU A 582 -19.49 13.13 -41.74
C GLU A 582 -20.12 13.20 -43.16
N ALA A 583 -19.42 12.77 -44.21
CA ALA A 583 -19.92 12.91 -45.58
C ALA A 583 -19.57 11.72 -46.47
N GLU A 584 -20.24 10.58 -46.29
CA GLU A 584 -20.48 9.54 -47.31
C GLU A 584 -21.43 8.47 -46.73
N LEU A 585 -22.73 8.80 -46.73
CA LEU A 585 -23.86 7.97 -46.29
C LEU A 585 -24.40 7.12 -47.45
N GLY A 586 -24.77 5.87 -47.17
CA GLY A 586 -25.90 5.24 -47.87
C GLY A 586 -25.89 3.72 -47.93
N GLU A 587 -24.82 3.10 -48.46
CA GLU A 587 -24.87 1.70 -48.92
C GLU A 587 -24.24 0.70 -47.94
N ASP A 588 -23.20 1.08 -47.19
CA ASP A 588 -22.48 0.16 -46.29
C ASP A 588 -23.28 -0.23 -45.03
N GLU A 589 -24.20 0.62 -44.59
CA GLU A 589 -24.94 0.37 -43.35
C GLU A 589 -25.95 -0.78 -43.50
N CYS A 590 -26.59 -0.91 -44.66
CA CYS A 590 -27.50 -2.01 -44.95
C CYS A 590 -26.75 -3.36 -44.98
N ALA A 591 -25.57 -3.39 -45.61
CA ALA A 591 -24.72 -4.58 -45.64
C ALA A 591 -24.20 -4.96 -44.25
N ALA A 592 -23.78 -3.98 -43.44
CA ALA A 592 -23.34 -4.19 -42.08
C ALA A 592 -24.47 -4.74 -41.19
N ILE A 593 -25.69 -4.22 -41.32
CA ILE A 593 -26.85 -4.70 -40.56
C ILE A 593 -27.20 -6.15 -40.96
N ARG A 594 -27.19 -6.48 -42.25
CA ARG A 594 -27.48 -7.84 -42.73
C ARG A 594 -26.44 -8.84 -42.22
N LYS A 595 -25.15 -8.50 -42.33
CA LYS A 595 -24.04 -9.36 -41.87
C LYS A 595 -24.03 -9.56 -40.36
N ALA A 596 -24.35 -8.52 -39.59
CA ALA A 596 -24.47 -8.63 -38.13
C ALA A 596 -25.70 -9.45 -37.70
N LEU A 597 -26.80 -9.41 -38.46
CA LEU A 597 -27.95 -10.29 -38.20
C LEU A 597 -27.61 -11.75 -38.53
N GLU A 598 -26.95 -12.02 -39.66
CA GLU A 598 -26.52 -13.36 -40.04
C GLU A 598 -25.53 -13.97 -39.02
N ASN A 599 -24.51 -13.21 -38.61
CA ASN A 599 -23.52 -13.65 -37.62
C ASN A 599 -24.12 -13.89 -36.22
N CYS A 600 -25.26 -13.27 -35.92
CA CYS A 600 -25.98 -13.42 -34.66
C CYS A 600 -27.20 -14.35 -34.77
N HIS A 601 -27.33 -15.15 -35.84
CA HIS A 601 -28.49 -16.01 -36.09
C HIS A 601 -29.84 -15.28 -35.95
N PHE A 602 -29.91 -14.04 -36.44
CA PHE A 602 -31.06 -13.12 -36.37
C PHE A 602 -31.48 -12.70 -34.96
N ASN A 603 -30.61 -12.87 -33.95
CA ASN A 603 -30.81 -12.33 -32.62
C ASN A 603 -30.62 -10.80 -32.62
N ARG A 604 -31.74 -10.08 -32.76
CA ARG A 604 -31.78 -8.61 -32.85
C ARG A 604 -31.16 -7.89 -31.64
N ALA A 605 -31.23 -8.50 -30.46
CA ALA A 605 -30.65 -7.91 -29.25
C ALA A 605 -29.13 -7.92 -29.26
N GLU A 606 -28.55 -8.97 -29.86
CA GLU A 606 -27.13 -9.21 -29.96
C GLU A 606 -26.55 -8.48 -31.17
N ALA A 607 -27.23 -8.52 -32.31
CA ALA A 607 -26.90 -7.70 -33.47
C ALA A 607 -26.90 -6.20 -33.15
N ALA A 608 -27.86 -5.70 -32.35
CA ALA A 608 -27.87 -4.30 -31.91
C ALA A 608 -26.64 -3.94 -31.04
N LYS A 609 -26.20 -4.87 -30.19
CA LYS A 609 -24.98 -4.71 -29.38
C LYS A 609 -23.72 -4.70 -30.24
N ILE A 610 -23.61 -5.63 -31.21
CA ILE A 610 -22.46 -5.69 -32.12
C ILE A 610 -22.37 -4.43 -32.98
N LEU A 611 -23.51 -3.93 -33.44
CA LEU A 611 -23.60 -2.73 -34.26
C LEU A 611 -23.54 -1.42 -33.46
N GLY A 612 -23.39 -1.48 -32.13
CA GLY A 612 -23.28 -0.30 -31.27
C GLY A 612 -24.51 0.61 -31.28
N MET A 613 -25.69 0.09 -31.63
CA MET A 613 -26.94 0.87 -31.74
C MET A 613 -28.03 0.33 -30.81
N SER A 614 -28.97 1.20 -30.42
CA SER A 614 -30.10 0.77 -29.60
C SER A 614 -30.99 -0.23 -30.35
N ARG A 615 -31.69 -1.12 -29.62
CA ARG A 615 -32.62 -2.09 -30.22
C ARG A 615 -33.71 -1.41 -31.05
N THR A 616 -34.18 -0.24 -30.63
CA THR A 616 -35.20 0.54 -31.34
C THR A 616 -34.64 1.17 -32.62
N THR A 617 -33.37 1.61 -32.61
CA THR A 617 -32.68 2.11 -33.81
C THR A 617 -32.49 1.00 -34.85
N LEU A 618 -32.02 -0.18 -34.43
CA LEU A 618 -31.85 -1.33 -35.31
C LEU A 618 -33.20 -1.74 -35.93
N TRP A 619 -34.28 -1.74 -35.14
CA TRP A 619 -35.60 -2.11 -35.62
C TRP A 619 -36.17 -1.13 -36.66
N ARG A 620 -35.92 0.17 -36.47
CA ARG A 620 -36.26 1.21 -37.46
C ARG A 620 -35.52 0.99 -38.77
N LYS A 621 -34.21 0.74 -38.70
CA LYS A 621 -33.36 0.51 -39.89
C LYS A 621 -33.66 -0.79 -40.62
N ILE A 622 -34.01 -1.88 -39.92
CA ILE A 622 -34.46 -3.14 -40.56
C ILE A 622 -35.71 -2.91 -41.40
N ARG A 623 -36.67 -2.11 -40.92
CA ARG A 623 -37.88 -1.76 -41.68
C ARG A 623 -37.58 -0.82 -42.84
N GLU A 624 -36.72 0.17 -42.62
CA GLU A 624 -36.34 1.17 -43.61
C GLU A 624 -35.60 0.54 -44.80
N TYR A 625 -34.71 -0.43 -44.53
CA TYR A 625 -33.92 -1.13 -45.55
C TYR A 625 -34.51 -2.47 -46.02
N GLN A 626 -35.69 -2.87 -45.52
CA GLN A 626 -36.38 -4.13 -45.88
C GLN A 626 -35.48 -5.39 -45.78
N ILE A 627 -34.70 -5.51 -44.70
CA ILE A 627 -33.76 -6.63 -44.51
C ILE A 627 -34.48 -7.90 -44.02
N LEU A 628 -35.78 -7.80 -43.65
CA LEU A 628 -36.65 -8.89 -43.19
C LEU A 628 -38.10 -8.70 -43.63
#